data_AF-A0AA36I325-F1
#
_entry.id   AF-A0AA36I325-F1
#
_cell.length_a   1.000
_cell.length_b   1.000
_cell.length_c   1.000
_cell.angle_alpha   90.00
_cell.angle_beta   90.00
_cell.angle_gamma   90.00
#
_symmetry.space_group_name_H-M   'P 1'
#
loop_
_entity.id
_entity.type
_entity.pdbx_description
1 polymer ?
#
loop_
_entity_poly.entity_id
_entity_poly.type
_entity_poly.pdbx_seq_one_letter_code
_entity_poly.pdbx_strand_id
1 'polypeptide(L)'
;MVDALLFLQDHKADLQNIGETLTQDEGLRRHATKEVMLATCFCVFFEYVPVTESSDASRVLAAFSGALSRPDEFLQDLLTLRAQAVPKAKIFRLQPLVHEADINGTDSRGVLDSLSAFARAALESAQIYSEIRDAVDAGQLDRQQAANVLDSLESDQRRMMNAMDTVQEATSP
;
A
#
# COMPACT_ATOMS: atom_id res chain seq x y z
N MET A 1 -3.00 -6.61 -5.77
CA MET A 1 -1.84 -6.21 -4.95
C MET A 1 -0.51 -6.59 -5.60
N VAL A 2 -0.26 -7.87 -5.90
CA VAL A 2 1.02 -8.33 -6.48
C VAL A 2 1.26 -7.83 -7.90
N ASP A 3 0.26 -7.81 -8.79
CA ASP A 3 0.45 -7.30 -10.16
C ASP A 3 0.94 -5.84 -10.17
N ALA A 4 0.35 -5.02 -9.29
CA ALA A 4 0.80 -3.65 -9.09
C ALA A 4 2.24 -3.59 -8.57
N LEU A 5 2.62 -4.47 -7.64
CA LEU A 5 3.98 -4.51 -7.11
C LEU A 5 5.00 -4.94 -8.18
N LEU A 6 4.68 -5.96 -8.99
CA LEU A 6 5.51 -6.40 -10.12
C LEU A 6 5.68 -5.26 -11.13
N PHE A 7 4.60 -4.58 -11.51
CA PHE A 7 4.69 -3.41 -12.38
C PHE A 7 5.61 -2.34 -11.79
N LEU A 8 5.49 -2.02 -10.50
CA LEU A 8 6.31 -1.01 -9.85
C LEU A 8 7.80 -1.42 -9.76
N GLN A 9 8.10 -2.71 -9.65
CA GLN A 9 9.47 -3.23 -9.69
C GLN A 9 10.14 -3.02 -11.05
N ASP A 10 9.37 -3.09 -12.14
CA ASP A 10 9.86 -2.83 -13.50
C ASP A 10 10.00 -1.32 -13.80
N HIS A 11 9.35 -0.45 -13.01
CA HIS A 11 9.29 1.00 -13.23
C HIS A 11 9.96 1.81 -12.10
N LYS A 12 11.07 1.31 -11.55
CA LYS A 12 11.84 1.98 -10.48
C LYS A 12 12.33 3.38 -10.87
N ALA A 13 12.77 3.55 -12.11
CA ALA A 13 13.23 4.85 -12.61
C ALA A 13 12.09 5.89 -12.60
N ASP A 14 10.88 5.48 -12.98
CA ASP A 14 9.71 6.35 -12.98
C ASP A 14 9.26 6.68 -11.55
N LEU A 15 9.34 5.73 -10.62
CA LEU A 15 9.13 5.98 -9.19
C LEU A 15 10.08 7.05 -8.66
N GLN A 16 11.37 6.92 -8.96
CA GLN A 16 12.38 7.89 -8.53
C GLN A 16 12.13 9.26 -9.15
N ASN A 17 11.85 9.32 -10.46
CA ASN A 17 11.55 10.58 -11.16
C ASN A 17 10.32 11.29 -10.55
N ILE A 18 9.28 10.54 -10.21
CA ILE A 18 8.12 11.10 -9.49
C ILE A 18 8.56 11.62 -8.12
N GLY A 19 9.34 10.85 -7.37
CA GLY A 19 9.87 11.26 -6.07
C GLY A 19 10.61 12.60 -6.13
N GLU A 20 11.47 12.79 -7.12
CA GLU A 20 12.28 13.99 -7.29
C GLU A 20 11.48 15.23 -7.74
N THR A 21 10.36 15.02 -8.42
CA THR A 21 9.55 16.10 -9.03
C THR A 21 8.31 16.48 -8.22
N LEU A 22 7.81 15.58 -7.36
CA LEU A 22 6.55 15.75 -6.61
C LEU A 22 6.46 17.05 -5.79
N THR A 23 7.58 17.51 -5.24
CA THR A 23 7.64 18.70 -4.38
C THR A 23 8.02 19.98 -5.12
N GLN A 24 8.39 19.88 -6.40
CA GLN A 24 8.85 21.02 -7.21
C GLN A 24 7.69 21.78 -7.88
N ASP A 25 6.52 21.14 -7.99
CA ASP A 25 5.34 21.75 -8.61
C ASP A 25 4.50 22.50 -7.55
N GLU A 26 4.58 23.84 -7.56
CA GLU A 26 3.80 24.69 -6.67
C GLU A 26 2.29 24.69 -6.97
N GLY A 27 1.87 24.23 -8.16
CA GLY A 27 0.47 24.12 -8.57
C GLY A 27 -0.30 23.03 -7.83
N LEU A 28 0.41 21.97 -7.42
CA LEU A 28 -0.12 20.82 -6.66
C LEU A 28 -0.60 21.17 -5.25
N ARG A 29 -0.17 22.30 -4.68
CA ARG A 29 -0.54 22.72 -3.31
C ARG A 29 -1.98 23.23 -3.16
N ARG A 30 -2.70 23.49 -4.26
CA ARG A 30 -4.00 24.20 -4.21
C ARG A 30 -5.24 23.32 -4.29
N HIS A 31 -5.11 22.03 -4.57
CA HIS A 31 -6.24 21.07 -4.61
C HIS A 31 -5.86 19.75 -3.96
N ALA A 32 -6.84 19.00 -3.44
CA ALA A 32 -6.66 17.63 -2.99
C ALA A 32 -6.38 16.74 -4.21
N THR A 33 -5.15 16.74 -4.68
CA THR A 33 -4.76 15.93 -5.83
C THR A 33 -4.56 14.48 -5.40
N LYS A 34 -4.65 13.56 -6.37
CA LYS A 34 -4.43 12.13 -6.16
C LYS A 34 -3.09 11.85 -5.46
N GLU A 35 -2.06 12.63 -5.74
CA GLU A 35 -0.74 12.57 -5.13
C GLU A 35 -0.80 12.83 -3.62
N VAL A 36 -1.56 13.84 -3.18
CA VAL A 36 -1.74 14.12 -1.74
C VAL A 36 -2.46 12.97 -1.05
N MET A 37 -3.49 12.41 -1.69
CA MET A 37 -4.23 11.27 -1.14
C MET A 37 -3.34 10.02 -1.05
N LEU A 38 -2.58 9.71 -2.11
CA LEU A 38 -1.60 8.62 -2.10
C LEU A 38 -0.53 8.85 -1.05
N ALA A 39 0.08 10.04 -1.01
CA ALA A 39 1.08 10.39 -0.02
C ALA A 39 0.55 10.19 1.40
N THR A 40 -0.68 10.61 1.66
CA THR A 40 -1.35 10.41 2.95
C THR A 40 -1.55 8.93 3.25
N CYS A 41 -2.07 8.15 2.30
CA CYS A 41 -2.24 6.70 2.44
C CYS A 41 -0.92 5.99 2.78
N PHE A 42 0.13 6.21 1.99
CA PHE A 42 1.43 5.57 2.18
C PHE A 42 2.09 6.03 3.48
N CYS A 43 2.00 7.32 3.85
CA CYS A 43 2.50 7.81 5.13
C CYS A 43 1.74 7.21 6.32
N VAL A 44 0.44 6.93 6.19
CA VAL A 44 -0.33 6.24 7.23
C VAL A 44 0.02 4.76 7.30
N PHE A 45 0.15 4.06 6.17
CA PHE A 45 0.56 2.65 6.14
C PHE A 45 1.92 2.43 6.80
N PHE A 46 2.93 3.19 6.34
CA PHE A 46 4.34 2.96 6.65
C PHE A 46 4.92 3.91 7.70
N GLU A 47 4.10 4.83 8.22
CA GLU A 47 4.48 5.74 9.32
C GLU A 47 5.68 6.63 8.98
N TYR A 48 5.88 6.95 7.69
CA TYR A 48 6.93 7.88 7.24
C TYR A 48 6.86 9.24 7.93
N VAL A 49 5.65 9.67 8.29
CA VAL A 49 5.42 10.87 9.08
C VAL A 49 4.14 10.73 9.90
N PRO A 50 4.04 11.33 11.10
CA PRO A 50 2.78 11.41 11.82
C PRO A 50 1.74 12.18 11.00
N VAL A 51 0.66 11.50 10.64
CA VAL A 51 -0.51 12.12 10.01
C VAL A 51 -1.57 12.38 11.07
N THR A 52 -2.08 13.60 11.16
CA THR A 52 -3.16 14.09 12.03
C THR A 52 -4.16 14.89 11.20
N GLU A 53 -5.33 15.23 11.75
CA GLU A 53 -6.35 16.03 11.04
C GLU A 53 -5.84 17.41 10.58
N SER A 54 -4.82 17.95 11.24
CA SER A 54 -4.16 19.21 10.91
C SER A 54 -2.84 19.04 10.15
N SER A 55 -2.54 17.86 9.61
CA SER A 55 -1.28 17.63 8.91
C SER A 55 -1.17 18.52 7.67
N ASP A 56 -0.06 19.25 7.60
CA ASP A 56 0.32 20.01 6.42
C ASP A 56 0.58 19.06 5.25
N ALA A 57 -0.22 19.20 4.18
CA ALA A 57 -0.09 18.41 2.96
C ALA A 57 1.32 18.50 2.36
N SER A 58 2.01 19.63 2.51
CA SER A 58 3.39 19.81 2.04
C SER A 58 4.37 18.88 2.75
N ARG A 59 4.17 18.68 4.06
CA ARG A 59 5.01 17.77 4.87
C ARG A 59 4.74 16.31 4.51
N VAL A 60 3.48 15.95 4.28
CA VAL A 60 3.08 14.60 3.87
C VAL A 60 3.63 14.27 2.49
N LEU A 61 3.49 15.19 1.53
CA LEU A 61 4.07 15.06 0.19
C LEU A 61 5.60 14.95 0.24
N ALA A 62 6.28 15.75 1.06
CA ALA A 62 7.74 15.68 1.19
C ALA A 62 8.21 14.32 1.76
N ALA A 63 7.51 13.78 2.76
CA ALA A 63 7.82 12.47 3.31
C ALA A 63 7.63 11.36 2.26
N PHE A 64 6.53 11.42 1.51
CA PHE A 64 6.25 10.45 0.44
C PHE A 64 7.24 10.57 -0.72
N SER A 65 7.55 11.78 -1.18
CA SER A 65 8.58 12.08 -2.17
C SER A 65 9.95 11.50 -1.76
N GLY A 66 10.35 11.66 -0.49
CA GLY A 66 11.58 11.09 0.05
C GLY A 66 11.59 9.56 0.11
N ALA A 67 10.42 8.92 0.20
CA ALA A 67 10.30 7.47 0.07
C ALA A 67 10.44 7.04 -1.40
N LEU A 68 9.72 7.69 -2.33
CA LEU A 68 9.77 7.39 -3.77
C LEU A 68 11.15 7.62 -4.39
N SER A 69 11.92 8.58 -3.88
CA SER A 69 13.30 8.85 -4.31
C SER A 69 14.28 7.71 -3.96
N ARG A 70 13.85 6.73 -3.17
CA ARG A 70 14.59 5.51 -2.82
C ARG A 70 13.75 4.29 -3.19
N PRO A 71 13.59 4.00 -4.50
CA PRO A 71 12.61 3.03 -4.98
C PRO A 71 12.82 1.63 -4.43
N ASP A 72 14.07 1.19 -4.20
CA ASP A 72 14.33 -0.14 -3.63
C ASP A 72 13.85 -0.28 -2.19
N GLU A 73 14.07 0.73 -1.34
CA GLU A 73 13.58 0.75 0.04
C GLU A 73 12.06 0.81 0.06
N PHE A 74 11.47 1.70 -0.75
CA PHE A 74 10.03 1.83 -0.86
C PHE A 74 9.35 0.55 -1.34
N LEU A 75 9.89 -0.12 -2.36
CA LEU A 75 9.37 -1.41 -2.85
C LEU A 75 9.51 -2.52 -1.79
N GLN A 76 10.58 -2.50 -0.99
CA GLN A 76 10.73 -3.42 0.12
C GLN A 76 9.70 -3.16 1.23
N ASP A 77 9.34 -1.90 1.49
CA ASP A 77 8.23 -1.55 2.39
C ASP A 77 6.91 -2.12 1.84
N LEU A 78 6.62 -1.93 0.55
CA LEU A 78 5.44 -2.53 -0.09
C LEU A 78 5.45 -4.06 0.02
N LEU A 79 6.59 -4.70 -0.23
CA LEU A 79 6.73 -6.15 -0.18
C LEU A 79 6.58 -6.70 1.25
N THR A 80 6.94 -5.94 2.28
CA THR A 80 6.90 -6.38 3.68
C THR A 80 5.62 -5.99 4.41
N LEU A 81 4.74 -5.18 3.80
CA LEU A 81 3.47 -4.79 4.39
C LEU A 81 2.60 -6.00 4.76
N ARG A 82 2.40 -6.23 6.06
CA ARG A 82 1.51 -7.28 6.55
C ARG A 82 0.11 -6.71 6.76
N ALA A 83 -0.78 -6.90 5.78
CA ALA A 83 -2.17 -6.47 5.86
C ALA A 83 -2.87 -7.03 7.12
N GLN A 84 -2.53 -8.26 7.52
CA GLN A 84 -3.02 -8.89 8.74
C GLN A 84 -2.59 -8.18 10.03
N ALA A 85 -1.50 -7.42 10.02
CA ALA A 85 -1.03 -6.68 11.18
C ALA A 85 -1.56 -5.23 11.24
N VAL A 86 -2.33 -4.78 10.24
CA VAL A 86 -2.83 -3.40 10.18
C VAL A 86 -3.93 -3.20 11.23
N PRO A 87 -3.78 -2.24 12.18
CA PRO A 87 -4.78 -1.99 13.21
C PRO A 87 -6.09 -1.43 12.63
N LYS A 88 -7.23 -1.79 13.25
CA LYS A 88 -8.57 -1.32 12.85
C LYS A 88 -8.70 0.20 12.78
N ALA A 89 -8.07 0.92 13.71
CA ALA A 89 -8.03 2.38 13.69
C ALA A 89 -7.31 2.95 12.44
N LYS A 90 -6.26 2.27 11.97
CA LYS A 90 -5.54 2.65 10.75
C LYS A 90 -6.42 2.41 9.51
N ILE A 91 -7.16 1.30 9.48
CA ILE A 91 -8.14 0.98 8.41
C ILE A 91 -9.20 2.08 8.29
N PHE A 92 -9.84 2.47 9.40
CA PHE A 92 -10.87 3.52 9.39
C PHE A 92 -10.35 4.86 8.84
N ARG A 93 -9.10 5.19 9.15
CA ARG A 93 -8.46 6.41 8.64
C ARG A 93 -8.14 6.35 7.14
N LEU A 94 -7.78 5.19 6.63
CA LEU A 94 -7.40 4.97 5.24
C LEU A 94 -8.62 4.86 4.30
N GLN A 95 -9.74 4.35 4.80
CA GLN A 95 -10.94 4.09 4.02
C GLN A 95 -11.44 5.29 3.20
N PRO A 96 -11.65 6.50 3.76
CA PRO A 96 -12.11 7.64 2.96
C PRO A 96 -11.08 8.04 1.89
N LEU A 97 -9.78 7.96 2.19
CA LEU A 97 -8.71 8.35 1.27
C LEU A 97 -8.65 7.47 0.01
N VAL A 98 -8.85 6.16 0.17
CA VAL A 98 -8.85 5.21 -0.95
C VAL A 98 -10.12 5.34 -1.81
N HIS A 99 -11.26 5.71 -1.20
CA HIS A 99 -12.52 5.90 -1.93
C HIS A 99 -12.60 7.25 -2.65
N GLU A 100 -12.09 8.33 -2.05
CA GLU A 100 -12.13 9.69 -2.60
C GLU A 100 -11.12 9.92 -3.73
N ALA A 101 -10.01 9.18 -3.76
CA ALA A 101 -8.97 9.32 -4.79
C ALA A 101 -9.40 8.90 -6.21
N ASP A 102 -10.68 8.58 -6.43
CA ASP A 102 -11.26 8.04 -7.66
C ASP A 102 -10.30 7.06 -8.37
N ILE A 103 -9.81 6.10 -7.58
CA ILE A 103 -8.98 4.95 -7.99
C ILE A 103 -9.88 3.95 -8.75
N ASN A 104 -10.70 4.46 -9.69
CA ASN A 104 -11.67 3.71 -10.47
C ASN A 104 -11.31 3.69 -11.97
N GLY A 105 -10.12 4.20 -12.34
CA GLY A 105 -9.56 4.04 -13.67
C GLY A 105 -9.21 2.58 -13.95
N THR A 106 -10.17 1.83 -14.48
CA THR A 106 -10.07 0.41 -14.88
C THR A 106 -9.09 0.15 -16.03
N ASP A 107 -8.40 1.16 -16.53
CA ASP A 107 -7.30 1.06 -17.48
C ASP A 107 -6.27 2.13 -17.16
N SER A 108 -5.13 1.74 -16.58
CA SER A 108 -4.07 2.71 -16.33
C SER A 108 -2.67 2.09 -16.35
N ARG A 109 -1.92 2.45 -17.40
CA ARG A 109 -0.49 2.18 -17.53
C ARG A 109 0.25 3.34 -16.88
N GLY A 110 0.50 3.27 -15.57
CA GLY A 110 1.19 4.33 -14.85
C GLY A 110 1.58 3.97 -13.43
N VAL A 111 2.67 4.58 -12.93
CA VAL A 111 3.19 4.34 -11.58
C VAL A 111 2.19 4.79 -10.51
N LEU A 112 1.64 6.01 -10.60
CA LEU A 112 0.68 6.51 -9.61
C LEU A 112 -0.60 5.66 -9.54
N ASP A 113 -1.04 5.13 -10.68
CA ASP A 113 -2.18 4.22 -10.73
C ASP A 113 -1.87 2.87 -10.10
N SER A 114 -0.69 2.32 -10.38
CA SER A 114 -0.24 1.08 -9.74
C SER A 114 -0.08 1.23 -8.23
N LEU A 115 0.42 2.38 -7.76
CA LEU A 115 0.46 2.74 -6.34
C LEU A 115 -0.96 2.81 -5.74
N SER A 116 -1.91 3.37 -6.49
CA SER A 116 -3.30 3.46 -6.08
C SER A 116 -3.94 2.07 -5.96
N ALA A 117 -3.73 1.22 -6.96
CA ALA A 117 -4.21 -0.16 -6.99
C ALA A 117 -3.58 -0.99 -5.85
N PHE A 118 -2.30 -0.78 -5.55
CA PHE A 118 -1.65 -1.40 -4.40
C PHE A 118 -2.30 -0.96 -3.09
N ALA A 119 -2.43 0.35 -2.85
CA ALA A 119 -3.00 0.89 -1.61
C ALA A 119 -4.43 0.40 -1.37
N ARG A 120 -5.25 0.34 -2.42
CA ARG A 120 -6.61 -0.21 -2.37
C ARG A 120 -6.62 -1.68 -1.98
N ALA A 121 -5.87 -2.51 -2.71
CA ALA A 121 -5.83 -3.95 -2.43
C ALA A 121 -5.25 -4.26 -1.04
N ALA A 122 -4.27 -3.47 -0.57
CA ALA A 122 -3.73 -3.60 0.78
C ALA A 122 -4.77 -3.24 1.85
N LEU A 123 -5.56 -2.19 1.64
CA LEU A 123 -6.65 -1.81 2.54
C LEU A 123 -7.76 -2.87 2.57
N GLU A 124 -8.21 -3.34 1.41
CA GLU A 124 -9.23 -4.40 1.30
C GLU A 124 -8.77 -5.68 2.02
N SER A 125 -7.50 -6.07 1.84
CA SER A 125 -6.90 -7.20 2.56
C SER A 125 -6.90 -6.96 4.08
N ALA A 126 -6.51 -5.76 4.51
CA ALA A 126 -6.50 -5.41 5.93
C ALA A 126 -7.91 -5.43 6.56
N GLN A 127 -8.94 -5.02 5.81
CA GLN A 127 -10.34 -5.09 6.22
C GLN A 127 -10.77 -6.54 6.46
N ILE A 128 -10.50 -7.44 5.52
CA ILE A 128 -10.78 -8.88 5.66
C ILE A 128 -10.12 -9.43 6.93
N TYR A 129 -8.84 -9.13 7.16
CA TYR A 129 -8.17 -9.59 8.39
C TYR A 129 -8.75 -8.97 9.66
N SER A 130 -9.25 -7.74 9.61
CA SER A 130 -9.96 -7.13 10.72
C SER A 130 -11.28 -7.84 11.01
N GLU A 131 -12.03 -8.22 9.98
CA GLU A 131 -13.28 -8.98 10.11
C GLU A 131 -13.03 -10.38 10.68
N ILE A 132 -11.94 -11.04 10.27
CA ILE A 132 -11.54 -12.33 10.85
C ILE A 132 -11.25 -12.17 12.35
N ARG A 133 -10.53 -11.13 12.76
CA ARG A 133 -10.28 -10.84 14.19
C ARG A 133 -11.58 -10.60 14.96
N ASP A 134 -12.46 -9.76 14.41
CA ASP A 134 -13.76 -9.46 15.03
C ASP A 134 -14.61 -10.76 15.18
N ALA A 135 -14.60 -11.65 14.19
CA ALA A 135 -15.30 -12.93 14.23
C ALA A 135 -14.71 -13.90 15.26
N VAL A 136 -13.38 -13.92 15.42
CA VAL A 136 -12.70 -14.69 16.47
C VAL A 136 -13.06 -14.18 17.86
N ASP A 137 -13.07 -12.86 18.06
CA ASP A 137 -13.43 -12.23 19.33
C ASP A 137 -14.89 -12.49 19.69
N ALA A 138 -15.77 -12.53 18.68
CA ALA A 138 -17.17 -12.88 18.82
C ALA A 138 -17.42 -14.40 19.02
N GLY A 139 -16.38 -15.24 18.96
CA GLY A 139 -16.50 -16.70 19.05
C GLY A 139 -17.18 -17.35 17.84
N GLN A 140 -17.24 -16.65 16.71
CA GLN A 140 -17.83 -17.13 15.45
C GLN A 140 -16.83 -17.92 14.60
N LEU A 141 -15.54 -17.78 14.87
CA LEU A 141 -14.45 -18.45 14.18
C LEU A 141 -13.48 -19.08 15.17
N ASP A 142 -13.01 -20.29 14.86
CA ASP A 142 -12.08 -21.02 15.73
C ASP A 142 -10.71 -20.31 15.80
N ARG A 143 -10.22 -20.09 17.02
CA ARG A 143 -8.96 -19.37 17.27
C ARG A 143 -7.77 -20.04 16.62
N GLN A 144 -7.71 -21.37 16.63
CA GLN A 144 -6.58 -22.10 16.08
C GLN A 144 -6.54 -22.01 14.55
N GLN A 145 -7.71 -22.07 13.90
CA GLN A 145 -7.83 -21.86 12.46
C GLN A 145 -7.47 -20.43 12.07
N ALA A 146 -7.92 -19.43 12.85
CA ALA A 146 -7.57 -18.03 12.61
C ALA A 146 -6.08 -17.74 12.73
N ALA A 147 -5.41 -18.35 13.72
CA ALA A 147 -3.99 -18.16 13.98
C ALA A 147 -3.12 -18.50 12.76
N ASN A 148 -3.48 -19.54 12.00
CA ASN A 148 -2.77 -19.93 10.78
C ASN A 148 -2.72 -18.80 9.72
N VAL A 149 -3.69 -17.90 9.78
CA VAL A 149 -3.86 -16.81 8.83
C VAL A 149 -3.35 -15.49 9.43
N LEU A 150 -3.69 -15.20 10.68
CA LEU A 150 -3.38 -13.94 11.36
C LEU A 150 -1.93 -13.85 11.88
N ASP A 151 -1.34 -14.97 12.29
CA ASP A 151 -0.02 -14.99 12.93
C ASP A 151 1.14 -15.23 11.95
N SER A 152 0.86 -15.22 10.64
CA SER A 152 1.90 -15.31 9.61
C SER A 152 2.93 -14.19 9.77
N LEU A 153 4.20 -14.58 9.87
CA LEU A 153 5.34 -13.66 9.90
C LEU A 153 5.63 -13.05 8.52
N GLU A 154 5.12 -13.67 7.46
CA GLU A 154 5.30 -13.24 6.08
C GLU A 154 4.06 -12.50 5.55
N SER A 155 4.28 -11.52 4.67
CA SER A 155 3.21 -10.82 3.94
C SER A 155 2.64 -11.70 2.81
N ASP A 156 1.40 -11.44 2.43
CA ASP A 156 0.71 -12.21 1.38
C ASP A 156 1.39 -12.04 0.02
N GLN A 157 1.79 -10.81 -0.30
CA GLN A 157 2.47 -10.49 -1.55
C GLN A 157 3.82 -11.21 -1.66
N ARG A 158 4.60 -11.32 -0.56
CA ARG A 158 5.87 -12.04 -0.58
C ARG A 158 5.66 -13.53 -0.76
N ARG A 159 4.70 -14.11 -0.02
CA ARG A 159 4.31 -15.53 -0.20
C ARG A 159 3.90 -15.83 -1.64
N MET A 160 3.10 -14.94 -2.24
CA MET A 160 2.59 -15.15 -3.59
C MET A 160 3.68 -14.98 -4.64
N MET A 161 4.56 -13.99 -4.52
CA MET A 161 5.71 -13.83 -5.42
C MET A 161 6.65 -15.04 -5.37
N ASN A 162 7.01 -15.49 -4.17
CA ASN A 162 7.85 -16.69 -4.00
C ASN A 162 7.18 -17.93 -4.66
N ALA A 163 5.87 -18.07 -4.53
CA ALA A 163 5.14 -19.16 -5.18
C ALA A 163 5.17 -19.04 -6.71
N MET A 164 5.09 -17.84 -7.28
CA MET A 164 5.19 -17.62 -8.72
C MET A 164 6.57 -17.98 -9.28
N ASP A 165 7.64 -17.62 -8.56
CA ASP A 165 9.03 -17.94 -8.95
C ASP A 165 9.27 -19.45 -8.98
N THR A 166 8.78 -20.17 -7.96
CA THR A 166 8.91 -21.65 -7.93
C THR A 166 8.16 -22.36 -9.06
N VAL A 167 7.07 -21.77 -9.57
CA VAL A 167 6.32 -22.32 -10.71
C VAL A 167 7.05 -22.06 -12.04
N GLN A 168 7.74 -20.92 -12.17
CA GLN A 168 8.55 -20.62 -13.36
C GLN A 168 9.79 -21.51 -13.47
N GLU A 169 10.45 -21.83 -12.35
CA GLU A 169 11.56 -22.79 -12.33
C GLU A 169 11.09 -24.20 -12.70
N ALA A 170 9.90 -24.62 -12.24
CA ALA A 170 9.34 -25.94 -12.54
C ALA A 170 8.84 -26.10 -14.00
N THR A 171 8.73 -25.00 -14.76
CA THR A 171 8.22 -24.99 -16.14
C THR A 171 9.26 -24.58 -17.19
N SER A 172 10.50 -24.30 -16.77
CA SER A 172 11.63 -24.04 -17.66
C SER A 172 12.28 -25.37 -18.08
N PRO A 173 12.27 -25.73 -19.39
CA PRO A 173 12.83 -27.00 -19.89
C PRO A 173 14.36 -27.06 -19.87
#